data_AF-A0A6J5XF18-F1
#
_entry.id   AF-A0A6J5XF18-F1
#
_cell.length_a   1.000
_cell.length_b   1.000
_cell.length_c   1.000
_cell.angle_alpha   90.00
_cell.angle_beta   90.00
_cell.angle_gamma   90.00
#
_symmetry.space_group_name_H-M   'P 1'
#
loop_
_entity.id
_entity.type
_entity.pdbx_description
1 polymer ?
#
loop_
_entity_poly.entity_id
_entity_poly.type
_entity_poly.pdbx_seq_one_letter_code
_entity_poly.pdbx_strand_id
1 'polypeptide(L)'
;MAVAESEIELTCYTQASKSPYWQHAILNQFNALLEQRTWSLIPSSSHQNIVSCKWIFKIKRFKACPIAKGFHQQSEINYFDTFSLVVKLTTILTIMSIAISCG
;
A
#
# COMPACT_ATOMS: atom_id res chain seq x y z
N MET A 1 5.56 7.26 -35.02
CA MET A 1 6.59 7.07 -33.97
C MET A 1 6.01 7.67 -32.69
N ALA A 2 5.37 6.85 -31.86
CA ALA A 2 4.69 7.30 -30.65
C ALA A 2 5.74 7.48 -29.54
N VAL A 3 5.97 8.73 -29.14
CA VAL A 3 6.79 9.04 -27.97
C VAL A 3 6.01 8.56 -26.75
N ALA A 4 6.61 7.62 -26.02
CA ALA A 4 6.11 7.16 -24.73
C ALA A 4 6.13 8.35 -23.76
N GLU A 5 4.98 9.00 -23.63
CA GLU A 5 4.77 10.08 -22.68
C GLU A 5 4.97 9.50 -21.27
N SER A 6 6.02 10.01 -20.63
CA SER A 6 6.63 9.50 -19.42
C SER A 6 5.61 9.28 -18.31
N GLU A 7 5.61 8.08 -17.74
CA GLU A 7 4.95 7.78 -16.48
C GLU A 7 5.68 8.53 -15.36
N ILE A 8 5.29 9.79 -15.13
CA ILE A 8 5.85 10.60 -14.04
C ILE A 8 5.32 10.02 -12.73
N GLU A 9 6.06 9.05 -12.17
CA GLU A 9 5.90 8.63 -10.78
C GLU A 9 6.41 9.75 -9.88
N LEU A 10 5.49 10.65 -9.48
CA LEU A 10 5.81 11.56 -8.40
C LEU A 10 5.99 10.72 -7.14
N THR A 11 7.15 10.88 -6.52
CA THR A 11 7.55 10.13 -5.32
C THR A 11 7.62 11.02 -4.09
N CYS A 12 7.36 12.32 -4.27
CA CYS A 12 7.58 13.36 -3.27
C CYS A 12 6.25 14.01 -2.87
N TYR A 13 5.85 13.78 -1.61
CA TYR A 13 4.63 14.36 -1.03
C TYR A 13 4.63 15.89 -1.10
N THR A 14 5.76 16.54 -0.82
CA THR A 14 5.86 18.02 -0.76
C THR A 14 5.61 18.71 -2.10
N GLN A 15 5.80 18.00 -3.21
CA GLN A 15 5.47 18.49 -4.55
C GLN A 15 4.01 18.21 -4.89
N ALA A 16 3.51 17.02 -4.55
CA ALA A 16 2.12 16.62 -4.78
C ALA A 16 1.15 17.46 -3.93
N SER A 17 1.49 17.78 -2.67
CA SER A 17 0.64 18.56 -1.75
C SER A 17 0.37 19.99 -2.21
N LYS A 18 1.10 20.50 -3.21
CA LYS A 18 0.85 21.82 -3.80
C LYS A 18 -0.29 21.83 -4.81
N SER A 19 -0.70 20.66 -5.31
CA SER A 19 -1.79 20.54 -6.27
C SER A 19 -3.09 20.12 -5.57
N PRO A 20 -4.22 20.81 -5.79
CA PRO A 20 -5.49 20.47 -5.17
C PRO A 20 -5.98 19.06 -5.57
N TYR A 21 -5.67 18.63 -6.80
CA TYR A 21 -6.03 17.29 -7.30
C TYR A 21 -5.34 16.17 -6.50
N TRP A 22 -4.06 16.36 -6.18
CA TRP A 22 -3.30 15.37 -5.39
C TRP A 22 -3.67 15.41 -3.91
N GLN A 23 -3.98 16.59 -3.35
CA GLN A 23 -4.51 16.70 -1.99
C GLN A 23 -5.80 15.89 -1.84
N HIS A 24 -6.73 16.02 -2.79
CA HIS A 24 -7.97 15.25 -2.79
C HIS A 24 -7.70 13.73 -2.89
N ALA A 25 -6.78 13.30 -3.75
CA ALA A 25 -6.40 11.90 -3.85
C ALA A 25 -5.79 11.33 -2.56
N ILE A 26 -4.94 12.11 -1.87
CA ILE A 26 -4.34 11.73 -0.57
C ILE A 26 -5.43 11.63 0.50
N LEU A 27 -6.33 12.61 0.55
CA LEU A 27 -7.43 12.63 1.51
C LEU A 27 -8.37 11.44 1.33
N ASN A 28 -8.75 11.14 0.09
CA ASN A 28 -9.58 9.97 -0.22
C ASN A 28 -8.92 8.67 0.22
N GLN A 29 -7.63 8.52 -0.05
CA GLN A 29 -6.88 7.34 0.39
C GLN A 29 -6.80 7.26 1.91
N PHE A 30 -6.58 8.39 2.60
CA PHE A 30 -6.53 8.46 4.05
C PHE A 30 -7.88 8.07 4.69
N ASN A 31 -8.98 8.61 4.18
CA ASN A 31 -10.32 8.25 4.63
C ASN A 31 -10.62 6.77 4.40
N ALA A 32 -10.24 6.22 3.24
CA ALA A 32 -10.41 4.79 2.96
C ALA A 32 -9.64 3.90 3.95
N LEU A 33 -8.44 4.31 4.40
CA LEU A 33 -7.68 3.58 5.41
C LEU A 33 -8.40 3.57 6.77
N LEU A 34 -9.01 4.70 7.15
CA LEU A 34 -9.79 4.81 8.38
C LEU A 34 -11.09 3.99 8.32
N GLU A 35 -11.80 4.03 7.18
CA GLU A 35 -13.05 3.29 6.97
C GLU A 35 -12.84 1.77 7.04
N GLN A 36 -11.69 1.29 6.56
CA GLN A 36 -11.34 -0.14 6.61
C GLN A 36 -11.16 -0.66 8.04
N ARG A 37 -11.08 0.22 9.06
CA ARG A 37 -10.83 -0.10 10.48
C ARG A 37 -9.59 -0.96 10.76
N THR A 38 -8.75 -1.19 9.75
CA THR A 38 -7.46 -1.89 9.87
C THR A 38 -6.36 -0.94 10.37
N TRP A 39 -6.58 0.38 10.25
CA TRP A 39 -5.60 1.41 10.58
C TRP A 39 -6.11 2.30 11.72
N SER A 40 -5.36 2.35 12.82
CA SER A 40 -5.59 3.28 13.93
C SER A 40 -4.41 4.25 14.03
N LEU A 41 -4.71 5.54 14.14
CA LEU A 41 -3.69 6.54 14.40
C LEU A 41 -3.21 6.40 15.86
N ILE A 42 -1.95 6.04 16.06
CA ILE A 42 -1.33 5.95 17.38
C ILE A 42 -0.31 7.08 17.57
N PRO A 43 -0.20 7.68 18.77
CA PRO A 43 0.86 8.63 19.07
C PRO A 43 2.21 7.92 19.04
N SER A 44 3.20 8.55 18.41
CA SER A 44 4.56 8.03 18.39
C SER A 44 5.19 8.10 19.78
N SER A 45 5.69 6.97 20.28
CA SER A 45 6.57 6.96 21.47
C SER A 45 8.04 6.92 21.05
N SER A 46 8.94 7.49 21.85
CA SER A 46 10.38 7.59 21.50
C SER A 46 11.08 6.24 21.35
N HIS A 47 10.45 5.16 21.83
CA HIS A 47 10.99 3.80 21.80
C HIS A 47 10.43 2.94 20.66
N GLN A 48 9.53 3.47 19.83
CA GLN A 48 8.93 2.72 18.72
C GLN A 48 9.74 2.90 17.43
N ASN A 49 9.97 1.78 16.73
CA ASN A 49 10.55 1.78 15.39
C ASN A 49 9.51 2.25 14.37
N ILE A 50 9.50 3.55 14.09
CA ILE A 50 8.59 4.14 13.10
C ILE A 50 9.05 3.73 11.70
N VAL A 51 8.27 2.87 11.05
CA VAL A 51 8.49 2.54 9.64
C VAL A 51 8.14 3.76 8.79
N SER A 52 9.14 4.32 8.11
CA SER A 52 8.91 5.41 7.16
C SER A 52 7.97 4.96 6.04
N CYS A 53 7.06 5.84 5.61
CA CYS A 53 6.22 5.59 4.44
C CYS A 53 6.63 6.51 3.27
N LYS A 54 6.44 6.02 2.05
CA LYS A 54 6.62 6.76 0.80
C LYS A 54 5.31 6.74 0.03
N TRP A 55 4.95 7.87 -0.57
CA TRP A 55 3.77 7.96 -1.42
C TRP A 55 4.14 7.73 -2.88
N ILE A 56 3.34 6.90 -3.57
CA ILE A 56 3.38 6.77 -5.02
C ILE A 56 2.12 7.41 -5.59
N PHE A 57 2.33 8.32 -6.54
CA PHE A 57 1.27 9.03 -7.23
C PHE A 57 1.19 8.56 -8.69
N LYS A 58 0.01 8.11 -9.14
CA LYS A 58 -0.23 7.66 -10.52
C LYS A 58 -1.20 8.58 -11.24
N ILE A 59 -0.72 9.28 -12.28
CA ILE A 59 -1.47 10.31 -13.01
C ILE A 59 -2.67 9.72 -13.76
N LYS A 60 -2.50 8.58 -14.46
CA LYS A 60 -3.55 7.96 -15.31
C LYS A 60 -4.87 7.66 -14.58
N ARG A 61 -4.88 7.60 -13.24
CA ARG A 61 -6.10 7.41 -12.41
C ARG A 61 -6.12 8.29 -11.14
N PHE A 62 -5.33 9.37 -11.11
CA PHE A 62 -5.13 10.26 -9.95
C PHE A 62 -5.18 9.52 -8.60
N LYS A 63 -4.40 8.45 -8.48
CA LYS A 63 -4.39 7.60 -7.29
C LYS A 63 -3.13 7.85 -6.48
N ALA A 64 -3.30 8.06 -5.19
CA ALA A 64 -2.22 8.13 -4.21
C ALA A 64 -2.22 6.83 -3.40
N CYS A 65 -1.08 6.14 -3.33
CA CYS A 65 -0.92 4.93 -2.53
C CYS A 65 0.25 5.09 -1.55
N PRO A 66 0.06 4.91 -0.24
CA PRO A 66 1.17 4.82 0.70
C PRO A 66 1.84 3.46 0.59
N ILE A 67 3.16 3.44 0.66
CA ILE A 67 3.99 2.25 0.67
C ILE A 67 4.95 2.34 1.85
N ALA A 68 4.98 1.30 2.68
CA ALA A 68 5.95 1.20 3.76
C ALA A 68 7.36 1.02 3.18
N LYS A 69 8.34 1.75 3.72
CA LYS A 69 9.74 1.59 3.37
C LYS A 69 10.27 0.35 4.11
N GLY A 70 10.22 -0.79 3.44
CA GLY A 70 10.42 -2.12 4.04
C GLY A 70 11.78 -2.37 4.70
N PHE A 71 12.80 -1.57 4.41
CA PHE A 71 14.17 -1.77 4.91
C PHE A 71 14.33 -1.71 6.44
N HIS A 72 13.38 -1.10 7.16
CA HIS A 72 13.40 -1.02 8.64
C HIS A 72 12.25 -1.81 9.30
N GLN A 73 11.54 -2.65 8.54
CA GLN A 73 10.52 -3.52 9.13
C GLN A 73 11.19 -4.61 9.98
N GLN A 74 10.74 -4.75 11.23
CA GLN A 74 11.15 -5.81 12.14
C GLN A 74 10.00 -6.80 12.25
N SER A 75 10.28 -8.09 12.07
CA SER A 75 9.33 -9.17 12.33
C SER A 75 8.79 -9.06 13.75
N GLU A 76 7.52 -9.38 13.96
CA GLU A 76 6.79 -9.30 15.24
C GLU A 76 6.56 -7.88 15.80
N ILE A 77 7.22 -6.86 15.26
CA ILE A 77 7.04 -5.45 15.69
C ILE A 77 6.25 -4.67 14.64
N ASN A 78 6.66 -4.79 13.38
CA ASN A 78 6.09 -4.03 12.25
C ASN A 78 5.20 -4.89 11.34
N TYR A 79 5.29 -6.21 11.46
CA TYR A 79 4.36 -7.17 10.88
C TYR A 79 4.32 -8.41 11.78
N PHE A 80 3.12 -8.81 12.19
CA PHE A 80 2.91 -10.02 13.00
C PHE A 80 2.74 -11.28 12.16
N ASP A 81 2.49 -11.11 10.87
CA ASP A 81 2.13 -12.20 9.99
C ASP A 81 2.72 -11.95 8.60
N THR A 82 3.26 -12.98 7.97
CA THR A 82 3.85 -12.88 6.62
C THR A 82 2.72 -12.88 5.59
N PHE A 83 1.87 -11.86 5.59
CA PHE A 83 0.86 -11.71 4.54
C PHE A 83 1.40 -10.84 3.41
N SER A 84 2.26 -11.45 2.59
CA SER A 84 2.18 -11.24 1.14
C SER A 84 1.49 -12.43 0.51
N LEU A 85 0.22 -12.64 0.88
CA LEU A 85 -0.63 -13.58 0.19
C LEU A 85 -1.34 -12.84 -0.94
N VAL A 86 -0.63 -12.64 -2.06
CA VAL A 86 -1.35 -12.59 -3.35
C VAL A 86 -1.75 -14.02 -3.67
N VAL A 87 -2.69 -14.58 -2.92
CA VAL A 87 -3.26 -15.89 -3.30
C VAL A 87 -4.04 -15.63 -4.56
N LYS A 88 -3.52 -16.14 -5.68
CA LYS A 88 -4.30 -16.19 -6.89
C LYS A 88 -5.44 -17.17 -6.64
N LEU A 89 -6.64 -16.83 -7.11
CA LEU A 89 -7.80 -17.72 -7.02
C LEU A 89 -7.46 -19.13 -7.52
N THR A 90 -6.60 -19.24 -8.53
CA THR A 90 -6.04 -20.48 -9.05
C THR A 90 -5.41 -21.35 -7.95
N THR A 91 -4.60 -20.77 -7.05
CA THR A 91 -3.98 -21.50 -5.94
C THR A 91 -5.01 -22.04 -4.96
N ILE A 92 -6.05 -21.27 -4.65
CA ILE A 92 -7.16 -21.72 -3.79
C ILE A 92 -7.89 -22.89 -4.45
N LEU A 93 -8.21 -22.78 -5.74
CA LEU A 93 -8.90 -23.82 -6.50
C LEU A 93 -8.06 -25.09 -6.66
N THR A 94 -6.75 -24.97 -6.85
CA THR A 94 -5.85 -26.14 -6.92
C THR A 94 -5.82 -26.88 -5.59
N ILE A 95 -5.71 -26.18 -4.46
CA ILE A 95 -5.74 -26.83 -3.13
C ILE A 95 -7.08 -27.52 -2.89
N MET A 96 -8.19 -26.86 -3.24
CA MET A 96 -9.53 -27.45 -3.13
C MET A 96 -9.68 -28.69 -4.03
N SER A 97 -9.17 -28.65 -5.26
CA SER A 97 -9.20 -29.79 -6.18
C SER A 97 -8.39 -30.97 -5.66
N ILE A 98 -7.21 -30.73 -5.07
CA ILE A 98 -6.39 -31.79 -4.47
C ILE A 98 -7.11 -32.40 -3.28
N ALA A 99 -7.67 -31.58 -2.38
CA ALA A 99 -8.41 -32.04 -1.22
C ALA A 99 -9.64 -32.88 -1.59
N ILE A 100 -10.34 -32.52 -2.66
CA ILE A 100 -11.48 -33.30 -3.19
C ILE A 100 -11.00 -34.61 -3.85
N SER A 101 -9.83 -34.61 -4.50
CA SER A 101 -9.30 -35.80 -5.17
C SER A 101 -8.61 -36.82 -4.25
N CYS A 102 -8.23 -36.39 -3.04
CA CYS A 102 -7.54 -37.21 -2.05
C CYS A 102 -8.45 -37.67 -0.89
N GLY A 103 -9.77 -37.46 -1.00
CA GLY A 103 -10.80 -38.03 -0.13
C GLY A 103 -11.53 -39.16 -0.83
#